data_AF-A0A143YEG7-F1
#
_entry.id   AF-A0A143YEG7-F1
#
_cell.length_a   1.000
_cell.length_b   1.000
_cell.length_c   1.000
_cell.angle_alpha   90.00
_cell.angle_beta   90.00
_cell.angle_gamma   90.00
#
_symmetry.space_group_name_H-M   'P 1'
#
loop_
_entity.id
_entity.type
_entity.pdbx_description
1 polymer ?
#
loop_
_entity_poly.entity_id
_entity_poly.type
_entity_poly.pdbx_seq_one_letter_code
_entity_poly.pdbx_strand_id
1 'polypeptide(L)'
;MWSKKLRNKQGYMLLESLIGLSMIAVSLHLLVPHAIQIFQTLQQTGKEVELWRVAQDQMRVIAESGTPAATVTSAGIVFRIGWDPDSEGLTIEGEAGQEGVLVHVSEVQGTVR
;
A
#
# COMPACT_ATOMS: atom_id res chain seq x y z
N MET A 1 -13.32 -46.63 -42.94
CA MET A 1 -13.82 -45.23 -42.91
C MET A 1 -13.95 -44.62 -41.51
N TRP A 2 -13.95 -45.41 -40.43
CA TRP A 2 -14.24 -44.97 -39.06
C TRP A 2 -13.10 -44.18 -38.36
N SER A 3 -11.83 -44.54 -38.63
CA SER A 3 -10.64 -43.88 -38.06
C SER A 3 -10.51 -42.39 -38.42
N LYS A 4 -10.85 -42.00 -39.67
CA LYS A 4 -10.85 -40.58 -40.08
C LYS A 4 -11.89 -39.75 -39.31
N LYS A 5 -13.04 -40.33 -38.97
CA LYS A 5 -14.16 -39.63 -38.31
C LYS A 5 -13.89 -39.39 -36.82
N LEU A 6 -13.24 -40.33 -36.12
CA LEU A 6 -12.79 -40.18 -34.73
C LEU A 6 -11.64 -39.18 -34.58
N ARG A 7 -10.65 -39.24 -35.47
CA ARG A 7 -9.52 -38.30 -35.47
C ARG A 7 -9.96 -36.85 -35.72
N ASN A 8 -11.01 -36.66 -36.52
CA ASN A 8 -11.61 -35.34 -36.75
C ASN A 8 -12.31 -34.79 -35.49
N LYS A 9 -12.97 -35.66 -34.69
CA LYS A 9 -13.60 -35.26 -33.42
C LYS A 9 -12.57 -34.92 -32.33
N GLN A 10 -11.49 -35.69 -32.24
CA GLN A 10 -10.37 -35.39 -31.32
C GLN A 10 -9.66 -34.08 -31.67
N GLY A 11 -9.45 -33.81 -32.97
CA GLY A 11 -8.89 -32.52 -33.41
C GLY A 11 -9.76 -31.32 -33.05
N TYR A 12 -11.09 -31.47 -33.17
CA TYR A 12 -12.04 -30.43 -32.76
C TYR A 12 -12.02 -30.17 -31.25
N MET A 13 -11.94 -31.23 -30.44
CA MET A 13 -11.88 -31.15 -28.97
C MET A 13 -10.57 -30.50 -28.47
N LEU A 14 -9.46 -30.75 -29.17
CA LEU A 14 -8.17 -30.09 -28.91
C LEU A 14 -8.23 -28.60 -29.25
N LEU A 15 -8.86 -28.23 -30.37
CA LEU A 15 -9.03 -26.84 -30.76
C LEU A 15 -9.89 -26.07 -29.75
N GLU A 16 -11.03 -26.64 -29.33
CA GLU A 16 -11.88 -26.04 -28.29
C GLU A 16 -11.14 -25.87 -26.97
N SER A 17 -10.35 -26.87 -26.55
CA SER A 17 -9.53 -26.78 -25.35
C SER A 17 -8.44 -25.72 -25.46
N LEU A 18 -7.84 -25.56 -26.65
CA LEU A 18 -6.83 -24.53 -26.92
C LEU A 18 -7.43 -23.13 -26.87
N ILE A 19 -8.65 -22.95 -27.42
CA ILE A 19 -9.39 -21.69 -27.35
C ILE A 19 -9.80 -21.40 -25.90
N GLY A 20 -10.27 -22.40 -25.16
CA GLY A 20 -10.58 -22.24 -23.72
C GLY A 20 -9.35 -21.83 -22.91
N LEU A 21 -8.22 -22.50 -23.15
CA LEU A 21 -6.96 -22.18 -22.49
C LEU A 21 -6.45 -20.78 -22.86
N SER A 22 -6.59 -20.35 -24.12
CA SER A 22 -6.16 -19.01 -24.54
C SER A 22 -7.02 -17.91 -23.91
N MET A 23 -8.33 -18.12 -23.78
CA MET A 23 -9.21 -17.19 -23.06
C MET A 23 -8.83 -17.10 -21.58
N ILE A 24 -8.53 -18.22 -20.92
CA ILE A 24 -8.07 -18.24 -19.52
C ILE A 24 -6.73 -17.51 -19.39
N ALA A 25 -5.79 -17.76 -20.30
CA ALA A 25 -4.48 -17.12 -20.29
C ALA A 25 -4.58 -15.60 -20.45
N VAL A 26 -5.40 -15.11 -21.39
CA VAL A 26 -5.65 -13.67 -21.57
C VAL A 26 -6.32 -13.08 -20.33
N SER A 27 -7.30 -13.78 -19.75
CA SER A 27 -8.00 -13.34 -18.54
C SER A 27 -7.04 -13.20 -17.36
N LEU A 28 -6.15 -14.18 -17.14
CA LEU A 28 -5.12 -14.11 -16.11
C LEU A 28 -4.14 -12.97 -16.37
N HIS A 29 -3.75 -12.76 -17.62
CA HIS A 29 -2.82 -11.69 -17.99
C HIS A 29 -3.38 -10.30 -17.70
N LEU A 30 -4.71 -10.14 -17.73
CA LEU A 30 -5.40 -8.90 -17.37
C LEU A 30 -5.69 -8.81 -15.86
N LEU A 31 -6.14 -9.89 -15.24
CA LEU A 31 -6.58 -9.87 -13.84
C LEU A 31 -5.41 -9.77 -12.84
N VAL A 32 -4.31 -10.48 -13.09
CA VAL A 32 -3.15 -10.51 -12.19
C VAL A 32 -2.54 -9.11 -11.97
N PRO A 33 -2.21 -8.31 -13.01
CA PRO A 33 -1.66 -6.97 -12.77
C PRO A 33 -2.64 -6.06 -12.04
N HIS A 34 -3.94 -6.16 -12.30
CA HIS A 34 -4.95 -5.38 -11.57
C HIS A 34 -5.06 -5.78 -10.10
N ALA A 35 -5.02 -7.07 -9.78
CA ALA A 35 -5.02 -7.54 -8.40
C ALA A 35 -3.78 -7.03 -7.64
N ILE A 36 -2.61 -7.02 -8.28
CA ILE A 36 -1.37 -6.48 -7.71
C ILE A 36 -1.51 -4.97 -7.46
N GLN A 37 -2.03 -4.21 -8.44
CA GLN A 37 -2.24 -2.77 -8.29
C GLN A 37 -3.17 -2.45 -7.12
N ILE A 38 -4.31 -3.12 -7.02
CA ILE A 38 -5.27 -2.92 -5.91
C ILE A 38 -4.59 -3.20 -4.57
N PHE A 39 -3.84 -4.30 -4.47
CA PHE A 39 -3.16 -4.66 -3.23
C PHE A 39 -2.06 -3.65 -2.84
N GLN A 40 -1.33 -3.13 -3.83
CA GLN A 40 -0.35 -2.07 -3.62
C GLN A 40 -1.01 -0.78 -3.13
N THR A 41 -2.12 -0.37 -3.75
CA THR A 41 -2.87 0.83 -3.32
C THR A 41 -3.39 0.66 -1.90
N LEU A 42 -3.97 -0.48 -1.55
CA LEU A 42 -4.45 -0.75 -0.18
C LEU A 42 -3.31 -0.71 0.84
N GLN A 43 -2.14 -1.24 0.50
CA GLN A 43 -0.97 -1.14 1.37
C GLN A 43 -0.49 0.30 1.54
N GLN A 44 -0.48 1.11 0.48
CA GLN A 44 -0.12 2.53 0.55
C GLN A 44 -1.10 3.31 1.45
N THR A 45 -2.41 3.12 1.28
CA THR A 45 -3.41 3.74 2.15
C THR A 45 -3.24 3.31 3.61
N GLY A 46 -2.95 2.03 3.86
CA GLY A 46 -2.67 1.54 5.21
C GLY A 46 -1.43 2.21 5.83
N LYS A 47 -0.36 2.38 5.05
CA LYS A 47 0.85 3.10 5.48
C LYS A 47 0.58 4.56 5.79
N GLU A 48 -0.22 5.24 4.96
CA GLU A 48 -0.59 6.64 5.17
C GLU A 48 -1.35 6.85 6.48
N VAL A 49 -2.34 5.99 6.75
CA VAL A 49 -3.10 6.02 8.02
C VAL A 49 -2.17 5.82 9.22
N GLU A 50 -1.24 4.87 9.13
CA GLU A 50 -0.27 4.61 10.19
C GLU A 50 0.70 5.78 10.39
N LEU A 51 1.12 6.43 9.31
CA LEU A 51 1.98 7.61 9.35
C LEU A 51 1.28 8.77 10.06
N TRP A 52 0.02 9.06 9.74
CA TRP A 52 -0.78 10.07 10.43
C TRP A 52 -1.02 9.73 11.90
N ARG A 53 -1.22 8.45 12.22
CA ARG A 53 -1.36 8.02 13.62
C ARG A 53 -0.09 8.29 14.43
N VAL A 54 1.08 7.97 13.87
CA VAL A 54 2.36 8.26 14.53
C VAL A 54 2.56 9.77 14.66
N ALA A 55 2.15 10.56 13.65
CA ALA A 55 2.17 12.02 13.74
C ALA A 55 1.37 12.55 14.92
N GLN A 56 0.11 12.15 15.04
CA GLN A 56 -0.74 12.59 16.14
C GLN A 56 -0.20 12.16 17.51
N ASP A 57 0.32 10.94 17.63
CA ASP A 57 0.86 10.44 18.89
C ASP A 57 2.10 11.23 19.33
N GLN A 58 3.04 11.50 18.42
CA GLN A 58 4.24 12.28 18.72
C GLN A 58 3.94 13.76 18.98
N MET A 59 2.95 14.34 18.29
CA MET A 59 2.48 15.69 18.59
C MET A 59 1.87 15.80 19.98
N ARG A 60 1.12 14.78 20.43
CA ARG A 60 0.62 14.73 21.81
C ARG A 60 1.77 14.69 22.81
N VAL A 61 2.80 13.89 22.56
CA VAL A 61 4.01 13.85 23.41
C VAL A 61 4.64 15.24 23.52
N ILE A 62 4.79 15.96 22.40
CA ILE A 62 5.33 17.34 22.39
C ILE A 62 4.42 18.29 23.21
N ALA A 63 3.10 18.21 23.02
CA ALA A 63 2.14 19.05 23.74
C ALA A 63 2.17 18.82 25.27
N GLU A 64 2.44 17.59 25.69
CA GLU A 64 2.62 17.21 27.10
C GLU A 64 4.02 17.56 27.65
N SER A 65 4.80 18.38 26.93
CA SER A 65 6.20 18.75 27.24
C SER A 65 7.18 17.57 27.25
N GLY A 66 6.83 16.47 26.59
CA GLY A 66 7.72 15.34 26.36
C GLY A 66 8.63 15.56 25.16
N THR A 67 9.71 14.79 25.10
CA THR A 67 10.57 14.70 23.92
C THR A 67 10.07 13.59 22.99
N PRO A 68 9.81 13.87 21.71
CA PRO A 68 9.41 12.84 20.76
C PRO A 68 10.50 11.79 20.59
N ALA A 69 10.09 10.54 20.35
CA ALA A 69 11.02 9.45 20.14
C ALA A 69 11.75 9.62 18.81
N ALA A 70 13.03 9.22 18.70
CA ALA A 70 13.76 9.31 17.43
C ALA A 70 13.25 8.30 16.37
N THR A 71 12.72 7.16 16.83
CA THR A 71 12.20 6.09 15.98
C THR A 71 11.00 5.43 16.66
N VAL A 72 9.94 5.16 15.90
CA VAL A 72 8.75 4.44 16.37
C VAL A 72 8.40 3.33 15.38
N THR A 73 8.06 2.15 15.90
CA THR A 73 7.53 1.05 15.07
C THR A 73 6.02 0.96 15.27
N SER A 74 5.26 1.13 14.18
CA SER A 74 3.80 1.08 14.19
C SER A 74 3.30 0.14 13.10
N ALA A 75 2.45 -0.83 13.47
CA ALA A 75 1.95 -1.88 12.57
C ALA A 75 3.05 -2.62 11.77
N GLY A 76 4.25 -2.77 12.35
CA GLY A 76 5.40 -3.40 11.71
C GLY A 76 6.18 -2.50 10.74
N ILE A 77 5.81 -1.23 10.60
CA ILE A 77 6.53 -0.21 9.82
C ILE A 77 7.37 0.63 10.78
N VAL A 78 8.64 0.86 10.44
CA VAL A 78 9.55 1.71 11.22
C VAL A 78 9.49 3.14 10.67
N PHE A 79 9.22 4.10 11.55
CA PHE A 79 9.20 5.52 11.26
C PHE A 79 10.34 6.23 11.99
N ARG A 80 11.03 7.13 11.29
CA ARG A 80 12.02 8.05 11.86
C ARG A 80 11.35 9.38 12.11
N ILE A 81 11.62 9.98 13.26
CA ILE A 81 11.00 11.22 13.68
C ILE A 81 12.11 12.25 13.89
N GLY A 82 12.01 13.37 13.18
CA GLY A 82 12.81 14.57 13.38
C GLY A 82 11.95 15.62 14.05
N TRP A 83 12.42 16.17 15.17
CA TRP A 83 11.77 17.29 15.84
C TRP A 83 12.72 18.49 15.84
N ASP A 84 12.24 19.60 15.28
CA ASP A 84 12.94 20.88 15.32
C ASP A 84 12.16 21.84 16.23
N PRO A 85 12.63 22.07 17.47
CA PRO A 85 11.97 22.97 18.41
C PRO A 85 12.02 24.44 17.98
N ASP A 86 12.95 24.84 17.12
CA ASP A 86 13.08 26.24 16.69
C ASP A 86 12.04 26.60 15.62
N SER A 87 11.66 25.62 14.78
CA SER A 87 10.60 25.77 13.76
C SER A 87 9.25 25.19 14.18
N GLU A 88 9.15 24.61 15.38
CA GLU A 88 8.01 23.81 15.84
C GLU A 88 7.56 22.74 14.84
N GLY A 89 8.53 22.22 14.07
CA GLY A 89 8.32 21.30 12.97
C GLY A 89 8.58 19.85 13.37
N LEU A 90 7.57 18.99 13.17
CA LEU A 90 7.68 17.55 13.32
C LEU A 90 7.74 16.88 11.95
N THR A 91 8.86 16.26 11.65
CA THR A 91 9.07 15.48 10.42
C THR A 91 8.99 13.99 10.74
N ILE A 92 8.18 13.25 10.00
CA ILE A 92 8.07 11.80 10.17
C ILE A 92 8.33 11.15 8.82
N GLU A 93 9.34 10.30 8.77
CA GLU A 93 9.79 9.61 7.56
C GLU A 93 9.60 8.10 7.71
N GLY A 94 8.99 7.47 6.71
CA GLY A 94 8.96 6.01 6.59
C GLY A 94 10.32 5.42 6.20
N GLU A 95 10.45 4.09 6.32
CA GLU A 95 11.68 3.29 6.12
C GLU A 95 12.48 3.59 4.82
N ALA A 96 11.86 4.18 3.80
CA ALA A 96 12.49 4.48 2.50
C ALA A 96 12.77 5.97 2.24
N GLY A 97 12.49 6.89 3.17
CA GLY A 97 12.71 8.34 2.98
C GLY A 97 11.90 8.97 1.83
N GLN A 98 10.97 8.23 1.21
CA GLN A 98 10.12 8.69 0.11
C GLN A 98 8.71 9.13 0.57
N GLU A 99 8.30 8.71 1.76
CA GLU A 99 7.01 9.03 2.35
C GLU A 99 7.30 9.76 3.66
N GLY A 100 6.99 11.04 3.70
CA GLY A 100 7.19 11.86 4.88
C GLY A 100 6.14 12.95 5.02
N VAL A 101 5.75 13.22 6.26
CA VAL A 101 4.85 14.32 6.58
C VAL A 101 5.59 15.27 7.51
N LEU A 102 5.52 16.55 7.17
CA LEU A 102 5.91 17.65 8.03
C LEU A 102 4.65 18.21 8.65
N VAL A 103 4.54 18.14 9.97
CA VAL A 103 3.43 18.73 10.73
C VAL A 103 3.97 19.86 11.60
N HIS A 104 3.34 21.03 11.53
CA HIS A 104 3.65 22.14 12.42
C HIS A 104 2.73 22.08 13.63
N VAL A 105 3.27 22.32 14.83
CA VAL A 105 2.48 22.32 16.07
C VAL A 105 1.34 23.35 16.05
N SER A 106 1.53 24.46 15.34
CA SER A 106 0.52 25.51 15.13
C SER A 106 -0.71 25.07 14.31
N GLU A 107 -0.61 24.01 13.51
CA GLU A 107 -1.71 23.54 12.64
C GLU A 107 -2.75 22.71 13.40
N VAL A 108 -2.41 22.19 14.59
CA VAL A 108 -3.30 21.35 15.42
C VAL A 108 -4.06 22.16 16.48
N GLN A 109 -3.76 23.46 16.64
CA GLN A 109 -4.56 24.38 17.49
C GLN A 109 -5.86 24.88 16.82
N GLY A 110 -6.41 24.11 15.88
CA GLY A 110 -7.76 24.28 15.36
C GLY A 110 -8.84 23.93 16.39
N THR A 111 -8.99 24.78 17.40
CA THR A 111 -10.15 25.01 18.28
C THR A 111 -11.19 23.88 18.34
N VAL A 112 -11.12 23.01 19.36
CA VAL A 112 -12.33 22.40 19.91
C VAL A 112 -12.88 23.39 20.94
N ARG A 113 -14.02 24.01 20.60
CA ARG A 113 -14.82 24.80 21.53
C ARG A 113 -15.55 23.89 22.51
#